data_AF-A0A1Q2CZE6-F1
#
_entry.id   AF-A0A1Q2CZE6-F1
#
_cell.length_a   1.000
_cell.length_b   1.000
_cell.length_c   1.000
_cell.angle_alpha   90.00
_cell.angle_beta   90.00
_cell.angle_gamma   90.00
#
_symmetry.space_group_name_H-M   'P 1'
#
loop_
_entity.id
_entity.type
_entity.pdbx_description
1 polymer ?
#
loop_
_entity_poly.entity_id
_entity_poly.type
_entity_poly.pdbx_seq_one_letter_code
_entity_poly.pdbx_strand_id
1 'polypeptide(L)'
;MAMFDSAQTHIDDLADFVVASPTSYHAADQIAVRLRQAGFEQVDERASYESVTGRRFVVRDGAVIAWVAPEELAPKAGFRIVGTHTDSPSFKVKPGALLRSAGWVELGVEIYGGPLINSWLDRDLGVAGRIVTRDGETHLVRTGPIARIPQLAIHLDRGANDGLKLDKQAHTQPILAVDLKQPLIEHLASLIGVKGEDVAFHDLFVFDTQRPGVIGVEREFLASGRLDNLACTHAALTAMESVESTGRDVAVFAAFDHEEVGSATPSGAAGPILQDALERIAAGYGRCTDHGD
;
A
#
# COMPACT_ATOMS: atom_id res chain seq x y z
N MET A 1 -6.34 27.83 -5.19
CA MET A 1 -7.42 27.70 -4.19
C MET A 1 -6.89 26.79 -3.07
N ALA A 2 -7.27 26.97 -1.81
CA ALA A 2 -6.86 26.00 -0.79
C ALA A 2 -7.44 24.62 -1.18
N MET A 3 -6.62 23.59 -1.14
CA MET A 3 -7.04 22.24 -1.56
C MET A 3 -8.08 21.63 -0.62
N PHE A 4 -8.07 22.07 0.64
CA PHE A 4 -9.05 21.73 1.65
C PHE A 4 -9.56 23.00 2.33
N ASP A 5 -10.87 23.05 2.58
CA ASP A 5 -11.52 24.21 3.20
C ASP A 5 -11.35 24.25 4.74
N SER A 6 -10.96 23.12 5.35
CA SER A 6 -10.75 22.99 6.79
C SER A 6 -9.82 21.80 7.15
N ALA A 7 -9.37 21.75 8.40
CA ALA A 7 -8.68 20.56 8.94
C ALA A 7 -9.56 19.31 8.90
N GLN A 8 -10.87 19.44 9.13
CA GLN A 8 -11.81 18.33 9.11
C GLN A 8 -11.91 17.72 7.69
N THR A 9 -12.05 18.55 6.65
CA THR A 9 -12.10 18.06 5.26
C THR A 9 -10.80 17.39 4.82
N HIS A 10 -9.66 17.85 5.33
CA HIS A 10 -8.37 17.20 5.05
C HIS A 10 -8.27 15.83 5.74
N ILE A 11 -8.71 15.74 7.01
CA ILE A 11 -8.73 14.48 7.77
C ILE A 11 -9.71 13.48 7.14
N ASP A 12 -10.87 13.93 6.66
CA ASP A 12 -11.83 13.05 5.99
C ASP A 12 -11.27 12.49 4.68
N ASP A 13 -10.55 13.30 3.89
CA ASP A 13 -9.85 12.85 2.68
C ASP A 13 -8.73 11.83 2.99
N LEU A 14 -7.94 12.05 4.04
CA LEU A 14 -6.96 11.08 4.52
C LEU A 14 -7.63 9.78 4.98
N ALA A 15 -8.75 9.87 5.70
CA ALA A 15 -9.48 8.69 6.16
C ALA A 15 -10.00 7.87 4.98
N ASP A 16 -10.53 8.51 3.94
CA ASP A 16 -10.99 7.83 2.72
C ASP A 16 -9.82 7.22 1.93
N PHE A 17 -8.68 7.92 1.85
CA PHE A 17 -7.46 7.37 1.27
C PHE A 17 -7.00 6.09 1.99
N VAL A 18 -6.98 6.10 3.33
CA VAL A 18 -6.62 4.91 4.12
C VAL A 18 -7.61 3.77 3.89
N VAL A 19 -8.93 4.03 3.87
CA VAL A 19 -9.97 3.01 3.62
C VAL A 19 -9.79 2.36 2.25
N ALA A 20 -9.49 3.16 1.24
CA ALA A 20 -9.28 2.70 -0.11
C ALA A 20 -7.95 1.95 -0.29
N SER A 21 -7.05 2.01 0.71
CA SER A 21 -5.68 1.50 0.64
C SER A 21 -5.41 0.39 1.68
N PRO A 22 -6.10 -0.77 1.67
CA PRO A 22 -5.88 -1.86 2.62
C PRO A 22 -4.47 -2.50 2.55
N THR A 23 -3.79 -2.37 1.41
CA THR A 23 -2.43 -2.88 1.13
C THR A 23 -1.64 -1.86 0.30
N SER A 24 -0.32 -2.03 0.17
CA SER A 24 0.51 -1.17 -0.70
C SER A 24 0.03 -1.15 -2.15
N TYR A 25 -0.40 -2.30 -2.69
CA TYR A 25 -1.01 -2.37 -4.03
C TYR A 25 -2.24 -1.47 -4.20
N HIS A 26 -3.12 -1.40 -3.20
CA HIS A 26 -4.29 -0.55 -3.25
C HIS A 26 -3.95 0.93 -3.02
N ALA A 27 -2.94 1.20 -2.19
CA ALA A 27 -2.40 2.55 -2.03
C ALA A 27 -1.85 3.07 -3.37
N ALA A 28 -1.05 2.26 -4.07
CA ALA A 28 -0.52 2.61 -5.39
C ALA A 28 -1.62 2.86 -6.43
N ASP A 29 -2.65 2.01 -6.46
CA ASP A 29 -3.81 2.21 -7.34
C ASP A 29 -4.56 3.49 -7.01
N GLN A 30 -4.78 3.80 -5.73
CA GLN A 30 -5.42 5.06 -5.35
C GLN A 30 -4.60 6.29 -5.66
N ILE A 31 -3.28 6.24 -5.43
CA ILE A 31 -2.37 7.29 -5.87
C ILE A 31 -2.52 7.49 -7.39
N ALA A 32 -2.51 6.41 -8.17
CA ALA A 32 -2.67 6.48 -9.62
C ALA A 32 -4.02 7.07 -10.04
N VAL A 33 -5.13 6.69 -9.41
CA VAL A 33 -6.46 7.27 -9.67
C VAL A 33 -6.45 8.77 -9.43
N ARG A 34 -5.93 9.24 -8.28
CA ARG A 34 -5.92 10.66 -7.96
C ARG A 34 -4.98 11.46 -8.86
N LEU A 35 -3.80 10.92 -9.18
CA LEU A 35 -2.86 11.54 -10.13
C LEU A 35 -3.52 11.72 -11.50
N ARG A 36 -4.22 10.70 -12.03
CA ARG A 36 -4.98 10.84 -13.31
C ARG A 36 -6.05 11.93 -13.22
N GLN A 37 -6.77 12.02 -12.10
CA GLN A 37 -7.77 13.08 -11.88
C GLN A 37 -7.12 14.47 -11.82
N ALA A 38 -5.88 14.58 -11.34
CA ALA A 38 -5.08 15.80 -11.34
C ALA A 38 -4.35 16.07 -12.69
N GLY A 39 -4.67 15.31 -13.75
CA GLY A 39 -4.14 15.52 -15.09
C GLY A 39 -2.74 14.95 -15.32
N PHE A 40 -2.27 14.03 -14.47
CA PHE A 40 -1.06 13.27 -14.73
C PHE A 40 -1.35 12.12 -15.71
N GLU A 41 -0.38 11.84 -16.56
CA GLU A 41 -0.42 10.72 -17.49
C GLU A 41 0.46 9.56 -16.98
N GLN A 42 -0.10 8.35 -16.97
CA GLN A 42 0.67 7.17 -16.62
C GLN A 42 1.55 6.79 -17.80
N VAL A 43 2.83 6.58 -17.53
CA VAL A 43 3.79 6.12 -18.53
C VAL A 43 4.03 4.62 -18.36
N ASP A 44 4.10 3.88 -19.47
CA ASP A 44 4.53 2.49 -19.45
C ASP A 44 6.05 2.44 -19.26
N GLU A 45 6.48 1.90 -18.13
CA GLU A 45 7.90 1.70 -17.81
C GLU A 45 8.61 0.81 -18.84
N ARG A 46 7.90 -0.06 -19.56
CA ARG A 46 8.48 -0.96 -20.56
C ARG A 46 8.68 -0.31 -21.92
N ALA A 47 8.01 0.81 -22.17
CA ALA A 47 8.10 1.56 -23.42
C ALA A 47 9.09 2.72 -23.31
N SER A 48 9.59 3.22 -24.43
CA SER A 48 10.30 4.51 -24.46
C SER A 48 9.36 5.64 -24.04
N TYR A 49 9.87 6.61 -23.29
CA TYR A 49 9.07 7.78 -22.90
C TYR A 49 8.95 8.74 -24.08
N GLU A 50 7.74 8.91 -24.61
CA GLU A 50 7.49 9.86 -25.71
C GLU A 50 7.80 11.30 -25.29
N SER A 51 7.46 11.64 -24.05
CA SER A 51 7.87 12.88 -23.40
C SER A 51 8.05 12.68 -21.89
N VAL A 52 9.10 13.28 -21.35
CA VAL A 52 9.36 13.37 -19.91
C VAL A 52 8.80 14.64 -19.28
N THR A 53 8.34 15.60 -20.10
CA THR A 53 7.78 16.89 -19.65
C THR A 53 6.33 16.74 -19.22
N GLY A 54 5.84 17.74 -18.50
CA GLY A 54 4.50 17.78 -17.95
C GLY A 54 4.33 16.94 -16.69
N ARG A 55 3.09 16.50 -16.47
CA ARG A 55 2.67 15.71 -15.31
C ARG A 55 2.64 14.23 -15.70
N ARG A 56 3.51 13.43 -15.08
CA ARG A 56 3.71 12.02 -15.44
C ARG A 56 3.88 11.16 -14.21
N PHE A 57 3.58 9.88 -14.33
CA PHE A 57 3.89 8.91 -13.27
C PHE A 57 4.06 7.50 -13.79
N VAL A 58 4.72 6.66 -13.00
CA VAL A 58 4.81 5.21 -13.21
C VAL A 58 4.38 4.50 -11.94
N VAL A 59 3.85 3.28 -12.11
CA VAL A 59 3.46 2.39 -11.01
C VAL A 59 4.22 1.08 -11.20
N ARG A 60 4.87 0.60 -10.14
CA ARG A 60 5.56 -0.70 -10.10
C ARG A 60 5.19 -1.38 -8.78
N ASP A 61 4.40 -2.44 -8.86
CA ASP A 61 3.86 -3.12 -7.66
C ASP A 61 3.12 -2.14 -6.73
N GLY A 62 3.51 -2.05 -5.45
CA GLY A 62 3.00 -1.06 -4.50
C GLY A 62 3.67 0.31 -4.56
N ALA A 63 4.59 0.56 -5.49
CA ALA A 63 5.33 1.81 -5.57
C ALA A 63 4.85 2.74 -6.70
N VAL A 64 4.94 4.05 -6.46
CA VAL A 64 4.61 5.10 -7.43
C VAL A 64 5.70 6.16 -7.46
N ILE A 65 6.18 6.47 -8.67
CA ILE A 65 7.02 7.65 -8.91
C ILE A 65 6.23 8.61 -9.79
N ALA A 66 5.91 9.79 -9.28
CA ALA A 66 5.22 10.85 -10.01
C ALA A 66 6.12 12.08 -10.11
N TRP A 67 6.04 12.80 -11.23
CA TRP A 67 6.83 14.00 -11.42
C TRP A 67 6.10 15.09 -12.22
N VAL A 68 6.53 16.33 -11.98
CA VAL A 68 6.19 17.50 -12.79
C VAL A 68 7.49 18.08 -13.34
N ALA A 69 7.57 18.13 -14.67
CA ALA A 69 8.77 18.45 -15.41
C ALA A 69 8.49 19.61 -16.41
N PRO A 70 9.28 20.70 -16.41
CA PRO A 70 9.05 21.85 -17.28
C PRO A 70 9.46 21.57 -18.74
N GLU A 71 9.02 22.35 -19.72
CA GLU A 71 9.50 22.19 -21.11
C GLU A 71 11.01 22.42 -21.23
N GLU A 72 11.57 23.31 -20.40
CA GLU A 72 12.99 23.62 -20.36
C GLU A 72 13.55 23.58 -18.93
N LEU A 73 14.70 22.91 -18.76
CA LEU A 73 15.44 22.89 -17.50
C LEU A 73 16.28 24.16 -17.30
N ALA A 74 16.44 24.57 -16.06
CA ALA A 74 17.47 25.54 -15.69
C ALA A 74 18.89 24.97 -15.92
N PRO A 75 19.91 25.81 -16.13
CA PRO A 75 21.30 25.34 -16.28
C PRO A 75 21.81 24.45 -15.14
N LYS A 76 21.29 24.68 -13.91
CA LYS A 76 21.59 23.91 -12.70
C LYS A 76 20.33 23.24 -12.12
N ALA A 77 19.41 22.85 -12.99
CA ALA A 77 18.17 22.21 -12.56
C ALA A 77 18.46 20.94 -11.75
N GLY A 78 17.71 20.76 -10.66
CA GLY A 78 17.77 19.57 -9.84
C GLY A 78 16.42 18.87 -9.75
N PHE A 79 16.45 17.66 -9.19
CA PHE A 79 15.25 16.98 -8.73
C PHE A 79 14.92 17.41 -7.31
N ARG A 80 13.67 17.83 -7.07
CA ARG A 80 13.13 18.15 -5.75
C ARG A 80 12.23 16.99 -5.33
N ILE A 81 12.77 16.10 -4.49
CA ILE A 81 12.16 14.80 -4.20
C ILE A 81 11.52 14.81 -2.81
N VAL A 82 10.27 14.35 -2.73
CA VAL A 82 9.63 13.93 -1.47
C VAL A 82 9.44 12.42 -1.52
N GLY A 83 10.03 11.73 -0.55
CA GLY A 83 9.96 10.27 -0.41
C GLY A 83 9.02 9.85 0.72
N THR A 84 8.21 8.83 0.49
CA THR A 84 7.31 8.18 1.46
C THR A 84 7.26 6.66 1.21
N HIS A 85 6.47 5.91 1.98
CA HIS A 85 6.18 4.50 1.66
C HIS A 85 4.69 4.17 1.81
N THR A 86 4.27 3.12 1.12
CA THR A 86 2.87 2.70 0.97
C THR A 86 2.53 1.46 1.78
N ASP A 87 3.54 0.70 2.20
CA ASP A 87 3.36 -0.48 3.02
C ASP A 87 3.28 -0.14 4.51
N SER A 88 2.70 -1.06 5.27
CA SER A 88 2.63 -1.01 6.73
C SER A 88 2.77 -2.44 7.26
N PRO A 89 3.16 -2.63 8.54
CA PRO A 89 3.26 -3.95 9.13
C PRO A 89 1.90 -4.65 9.12
N SER A 90 1.89 -5.94 8.79
CA SER A 90 0.67 -6.72 8.56
C SER A 90 0.95 -8.22 8.68
N PHE A 91 -0.04 -9.04 8.32
CA PHE A 91 0.09 -10.48 8.14
C PHE A 91 -0.14 -10.82 6.67
N LYS A 92 0.88 -11.37 6.01
CA LYS A 92 0.80 -11.85 4.63
C LYS A 92 0.26 -13.27 4.63
N VAL A 93 -0.67 -13.55 3.72
CA VAL A 93 -1.27 -14.88 3.55
C VAL A 93 -0.27 -15.81 2.88
N LYS A 94 0.04 -16.92 3.55
CA LYS A 94 0.94 -17.94 3.02
C LYS A 94 0.32 -18.63 1.81
N PRO A 95 1.13 -19.03 0.82
CA PRO A 95 0.66 -19.90 -0.23
C PRO A 95 0.27 -21.27 0.33
N GLY A 96 -0.71 -21.93 -0.29
CA GLY A 96 -1.09 -23.31 0.02
C GLY A 96 -2.46 -23.45 0.67
N ALA A 97 -2.68 -24.61 1.29
CA ALA A 97 -3.96 -24.96 1.90
C ALA A 97 -4.17 -24.20 3.22
N LEU A 98 -5.44 -23.86 3.48
CA LEU A 98 -5.85 -23.33 4.78
C LEU A 98 -5.57 -24.33 5.90
N LEU A 99 -5.24 -23.80 7.07
CA LEU A 99 -4.97 -24.60 8.27
C LEU A 99 -6.29 -25.11 8.88
N ARG A 100 -6.21 -26.20 9.64
CA ARG A 100 -7.32 -26.73 10.42
C ARG A 100 -6.84 -27.15 11.80
N SER A 101 -7.49 -26.61 12.83
CA SER A 101 -7.15 -26.89 14.22
C SER A 101 -8.42 -26.82 15.07
N ALA A 102 -8.61 -27.80 15.97
CA ALA A 102 -9.71 -27.82 16.93
C ALA A 102 -11.12 -27.55 16.34
N GLY A 103 -11.39 -27.98 15.10
CA GLY A 103 -12.67 -27.77 14.41
C GLY A 103 -12.83 -26.41 13.73
N TRP A 104 -11.78 -25.60 13.67
CA TRP A 104 -11.73 -24.32 12.98
C TRP A 104 -10.92 -24.41 11.69
N VAL A 105 -11.31 -23.60 10.71
CA VAL A 105 -10.54 -23.27 9.53
C VAL A 105 -9.79 -21.96 9.79
N GLU A 106 -8.48 -22.00 9.64
CA GLU A 106 -7.58 -20.89 9.93
C GLU A 106 -6.83 -20.45 8.66
N LEU A 107 -6.59 -19.15 8.57
CA LEU A 107 -5.78 -18.54 7.53
C LEU A 107 -4.30 -18.68 7.89
N GLY A 108 -3.56 -19.41 7.08
CA GLY A 108 -2.11 -19.50 7.19
C GLY A 108 -1.48 -18.15 6.89
N VAL A 109 -0.81 -17.52 7.86
CA VAL A 109 -0.16 -16.22 7.68
C VAL A 109 1.30 -16.21 8.14
N GLU A 110 2.08 -15.31 7.54
CA GLU A 110 3.40 -14.88 7.98
C GLU A 110 3.38 -13.40 8.38
N ILE A 111 4.26 -13.02 9.30
CA ILE A 111 4.38 -11.63 9.74
C ILE A 111 5.15 -10.85 8.67
N TYR A 112 4.57 -9.72 8.25
CA TYR A 112 5.18 -8.74 7.37
C TYR A 112 5.57 -7.50 8.19
N GLY A 113 6.84 -7.12 8.15
CA GLY A 113 7.38 -6.01 8.92
C GLY A 113 7.44 -6.24 10.43
N GLY A 114 7.36 -5.15 11.21
CA GLY A 114 7.43 -5.17 12.67
C GLY A 114 6.11 -4.86 13.39
N PRO A 115 5.01 -5.62 13.19
CA PRO A 115 3.73 -5.26 13.79
C PRO A 115 3.75 -5.43 15.31
N LEU A 116 3.03 -4.55 16.00
CA LEU A 116 2.63 -4.78 17.39
C LEU A 116 1.56 -5.88 17.43
N ILE A 117 1.97 -7.15 17.47
CA ILE A 117 1.08 -8.31 17.30
C ILE A 117 -0.16 -8.25 18.20
N ASN A 118 -0.02 -7.77 19.44
CA ASN A 118 -1.12 -7.66 20.39
C ASN A 118 -2.23 -6.69 19.95
N SER A 119 -1.95 -5.69 19.12
CA SER A 119 -2.97 -4.74 18.65
C SER A 119 -3.91 -5.34 17.59
N TRP A 120 -3.52 -6.47 16.99
CA TRP A 120 -4.28 -7.22 15.99
C TRP A 120 -5.19 -8.29 16.61
N LEU A 121 -5.00 -8.60 17.89
CA LEU A 121 -5.91 -9.46 18.60
C LEU A 121 -7.29 -8.81 18.66
N ASP A 122 -8.32 -9.63 18.46
CA ASP A 122 -9.70 -9.25 18.64
C ASP A 122 -10.19 -8.08 17.75
N ARG A 123 -9.57 -7.94 16.58
CA ARG A 123 -10.00 -7.06 15.48
C ARG A 123 -10.85 -7.81 14.47
N ASP A 124 -11.75 -7.07 13.81
CA ASP A 124 -12.50 -7.58 12.66
C ASP A 124 -11.66 -7.38 11.40
N LEU A 125 -11.13 -8.47 10.88
CA LEU A 125 -10.10 -8.45 9.85
C LEU A 125 -10.67 -8.87 8.49
N GLY A 126 -10.23 -8.18 7.45
CA GLY A 126 -10.46 -8.54 6.05
C GLY A 126 -9.19 -9.07 5.40
N VAL A 127 -9.34 -9.58 4.18
CA VAL A 127 -8.23 -9.98 3.30
C VAL A 127 -8.24 -9.10 2.07
N ALA A 128 -7.08 -8.56 1.71
CA ALA A 128 -6.92 -7.75 0.51
C ALA A 128 -5.55 -7.96 -0.13
N GLY A 129 -5.42 -7.65 -1.41
CA GLY A 129 -4.15 -7.67 -2.13
C GLY A 129 -4.37 -7.83 -3.62
N ARG A 130 -3.54 -8.63 -4.28
CA ARG A 130 -3.65 -8.91 -5.71
C ARG A 130 -3.78 -10.39 -6.02
N ILE A 131 -4.49 -10.68 -7.11
CA ILE A 131 -4.58 -11.98 -7.77
C ILE A 131 -3.99 -11.81 -9.16
N VAL A 132 -3.16 -12.76 -9.58
CA VAL A 132 -2.61 -12.83 -10.94
C VAL A 132 -3.19 -14.05 -11.63
N THR A 133 -3.80 -13.84 -12.79
CA THR A 133 -4.41 -14.88 -13.62
C THR A 133 -3.38 -15.57 -14.52
N ARG A 134 -3.74 -16.72 -15.09
CA ARG A 134 -2.85 -17.52 -15.96
C ARG A 134 -2.38 -16.81 -17.23
N ASP A 135 -3.14 -15.83 -17.70
CA ASP A 135 -2.76 -14.95 -18.83
C ASP A 135 -1.87 -13.77 -18.42
N GLY A 136 -1.61 -13.60 -17.12
CA GLY A 136 -0.74 -12.58 -16.57
C GLY A 136 -1.45 -11.28 -16.16
N GLU A 137 -2.78 -11.19 -16.29
CA GLU A 137 -3.54 -10.05 -15.78
C GLU A 137 -3.46 -10.00 -14.24
N THR A 138 -3.41 -8.79 -13.69
CA THR A 138 -3.36 -8.55 -12.24
C THR A 138 -4.63 -7.83 -11.81
N HIS A 139 -5.32 -8.38 -10.82
CA HIS A 139 -6.54 -7.82 -10.26
C HIS A 139 -6.38 -7.53 -8.78
N LEU A 140 -6.82 -6.35 -8.35
CA LEU A 140 -6.94 -6.05 -6.93
C LEU A 140 -8.21 -6.67 -6.35
N VAL A 141 -8.09 -7.26 -5.16
CA VAL A 141 -9.20 -7.87 -4.43
C VAL A 141 -9.20 -7.40 -2.98
N ARG A 142 -10.41 -7.18 -2.43
CA ARG A 142 -10.62 -6.81 -1.03
C ARG A 142 -11.94 -7.39 -0.53
N THR A 143 -11.94 -7.97 0.68
CA THR A 143 -13.14 -8.44 1.37
C THR A 143 -13.67 -7.45 2.41
N GLY A 144 -14.86 -7.73 2.95
CA GLY A 144 -15.27 -7.21 4.27
C GLY A 144 -14.61 -8.00 5.42
N PRO A 145 -15.14 -7.89 6.66
CA PRO A 145 -14.61 -8.62 7.81
C PRO A 145 -14.95 -10.11 7.72
N ILE A 146 -13.93 -10.94 7.50
CA ILE A 146 -14.05 -12.40 7.33
C ILE A 146 -13.10 -13.18 8.23
N ALA A 147 -12.24 -12.50 8.99
CA ALA A 147 -11.19 -13.11 9.78
C ALA A 147 -11.06 -12.45 11.15
N ARG A 148 -10.51 -13.18 12.13
CA ARG A 148 -10.20 -12.64 13.47
C ARG A 148 -9.03 -13.42 14.08
N ILE A 149 -8.16 -12.74 14.83
CA ILE A 149 -7.17 -13.42 15.69
C ILE A 149 -7.69 -13.35 17.12
N PRO A 150 -8.33 -14.41 17.65
CA PRO A 150 -8.95 -14.35 18.97
C PRO A 150 -7.91 -14.36 20.10
N GLN A 151 -8.07 -13.51 21.11
CA GLN A 151 -7.24 -13.58 22.31
C GLN A 151 -7.68 -14.73 23.22
N LEU A 152 -6.73 -15.46 23.79
CA LEU A 152 -7.02 -16.47 24.81
C LEU A 152 -7.64 -15.81 26.05
N ALA A 153 -8.72 -16.40 26.57
CA ALA A 153 -9.38 -15.89 27.76
C ALA A 153 -8.43 -15.82 28.97
N ILE A 154 -8.48 -14.70 29.70
CA ILE A 154 -7.63 -14.44 30.90
C ILE A 154 -7.74 -15.54 31.97
N HIS A 155 -8.86 -16.25 32.04
CA HIS A 155 -9.05 -17.35 32.98
C HIS A 155 -8.10 -18.53 32.71
N LEU A 156 -7.67 -18.69 31.47
CA LEU A 156 -6.74 -19.71 30.98
C LEU A 156 -5.30 -19.18 30.85
N ASP A 157 -5.11 -17.86 30.79
CA ASP A 157 -3.81 -17.18 30.88
C ASP A 157 -3.84 -16.06 31.93
N ARG A 158 -3.72 -16.45 33.20
CA ARG A 158 -3.86 -15.51 34.33
C ARG A 158 -2.73 -14.46 34.40
N GLY A 159 -1.61 -14.70 33.72
CA GLY A 159 -0.45 -13.82 33.71
C GLY A 159 -0.39 -12.86 32.51
N ALA A 160 -1.40 -12.86 31.63
CA ALA A 160 -1.38 -12.07 30.40
C ALA A 160 -1.17 -10.56 30.65
N ASN A 161 -1.69 -10.04 31.77
CA ASN A 161 -1.53 -8.62 32.15
C ASN A 161 -0.13 -8.29 32.69
N ASP A 162 0.64 -9.28 33.13
CA ASP A 162 2.02 -9.10 33.59
C ASP A 162 3.02 -9.19 32.43
N GLY A 163 2.63 -9.86 31.34
CA GLY A 163 3.43 -9.98 30.13
C GLY A 163 2.83 -10.97 29.13
N LEU A 164 2.03 -10.46 28.19
CA LEU A 164 1.46 -11.26 27.11
C LEU A 164 2.56 -11.79 26.18
N LYS A 165 2.64 -13.12 26.05
CA LYS A 165 3.57 -13.80 25.13
C LYS A 165 2.79 -14.49 24.03
N LEU A 166 2.94 -13.98 22.81
CA LEU A 166 2.33 -14.55 21.61
C LEU A 166 3.39 -15.27 20.80
N ASP A 167 3.15 -16.55 20.52
CA ASP A 167 3.95 -17.27 19.53
C ASP A 167 3.57 -16.79 18.13
N LYS A 168 4.58 -16.34 17.37
CA LYS A 168 4.40 -15.73 16.05
C LYS A 168 3.78 -16.67 15.02
N GLN A 169 3.90 -17.98 15.20
CA GLN A 169 3.42 -18.98 14.26
C GLN A 169 2.10 -19.63 14.73
N ALA A 170 1.94 -19.85 16.02
CA ALA A 170 0.79 -20.55 16.58
C ALA A 170 -0.35 -19.59 16.99
N HIS A 171 -0.05 -18.39 17.47
CA HIS A 171 -1.05 -17.50 18.09
C HIS A 171 -1.48 -16.33 17.19
N THR A 172 -1.09 -16.34 15.90
CA THR A 172 -1.33 -15.25 14.94
C THR A 172 -2.19 -15.68 13.75
N GLN A 173 -2.54 -16.97 13.64
CA GLN A 173 -3.29 -17.50 12.50
C GLN A 173 -4.77 -17.10 12.66
N PRO A 174 -5.33 -16.24 11.80
CA PRO A 174 -6.71 -15.80 11.95
C PRO A 174 -7.69 -16.96 11.72
N ILE A 175 -8.74 -17.05 12.54
CA ILE A 175 -9.86 -17.94 12.25
C ILE A 175 -10.71 -17.33 11.12
N LEU A 176 -11.21 -18.18 10.23
CA LEU A 176 -12.08 -17.80 9.11
C LEU A 176 -13.49 -18.37 9.26
N ALA A 177 -13.58 -19.65 9.61
CA ALA A 177 -14.85 -20.38 9.64
C ALA A 177 -14.74 -21.65 10.51
N VAL A 178 -15.88 -22.24 10.86
CA VAL A 178 -15.95 -23.63 11.39
C VAL A 178 -15.93 -24.63 10.23
N ASP A 179 -16.70 -24.33 9.19
CA ASP A 179 -16.71 -25.07 7.93
C ASP A 179 -16.77 -24.09 6.76
N LEU A 180 -15.89 -24.30 5.77
CA LEU A 180 -15.76 -23.42 4.62
C LEU A 180 -16.27 -24.14 3.38
N LYS A 181 -17.46 -23.74 2.92
CA LYS A 181 -18.17 -24.40 1.81
C LYS A 181 -17.49 -24.23 0.45
N GLN A 182 -16.69 -23.18 0.28
CA GLN A 182 -15.96 -22.88 -0.95
C GLN A 182 -14.52 -22.48 -0.60
N PRO A 183 -13.51 -22.88 -1.38
CA PRO A 183 -12.13 -22.44 -1.17
C PRO A 183 -12.00 -20.91 -1.11
N LEU A 184 -11.08 -20.42 -0.26
CA LEU A 184 -10.85 -18.98 -0.11
C LEU A 184 -10.50 -18.30 -1.44
N ILE A 185 -9.65 -18.92 -2.26
CA ILE A 185 -9.25 -18.36 -3.56
C ILE A 185 -10.45 -18.27 -4.52
N GLU A 186 -11.35 -19.25 -4.53
CA GLU A 186 -12.58 -19.18 -5.32
C GLU A 186 -13.50 -18.06 -4.83
N HIS A 187 -13.62 -17.90 -3.50
CA HIS A 187 -14.35 -16.79 -2.92
C HIS A 187 -13.78 -15.44 -3.39
N LEU A 188 -12.47 -15.23 -3.26
CA LEU A 188 -11.81 -13.99 -3.63
C LEU A 188 -11.91 -13.71 -5.13
N ALA A 189 -11.69 -14.72 -5.97
CA ALA A 189 -11.82 -14.61 -7.42
C ALA A 189 -13.26 -14.20 -7.83
N SER A 190 -14.28 -14.75 -7.17
CA SER A 190 -15.68 -14.39 -7.45
C SER A 190 -15.98 -12.90 -7.18
N LEU A 191 -15.29 -12.26 -6.23
CA LEU A 191 -15.49 -10.84 -5.91
C LEU A 191 -15.00 -9.92 -7.04
N ILE A 192 -14.08 -10.41 -7.87
CA ILE A 192 -13.46 -9.67 -8.98
C ILE A 192 -13.88 -10.20 -10.35
N GLY A 193 -14.86 -11.11 -10.41
CA GLY A 193 -15.36 -11.67 -11.67
C GLY A 193 -14.40 -12.65 -12.35
N VAL A 194 -13.41 -13.18 -11.63
CA VAL A 194 -12.43 -14.18 -12.13
C VAL A 194 -12.84 -15.57 -11.66
N LYS A 195 -12.59 -16.61 -12.48
CA LYS A 195 -12.78 -18.00 -12.05
C LYS A 195 -11.61 -18.47 -11.20
N GLY A 196 -11.87 -19.23 -10.14
CA GLY A 196 -10.80 -19.74 -9.27
C GLY A 196 -9.75 -20.59 -10.00
N GLU A 197 -10.13 -21.32 -11.05
CA GLU A 197 -9.20 -22.13 -11.87
C GLU A 197 -8.20 -21.31 -12.67
N ASP A 198 -8.54 -20.05 -12.98
CA ASP A 198 -7.71 -19.11 -13.74
C ASP A 198 -6.69 -18.39 -12.85
N VAL A 199 -6.78 -18.52 -11.52
CA VAL A 199 -5.80 -17.94 -10.58
C VAL A 199 -4.48 -18.71 -10.66
N ALA A 200 -3.41 -17.99 -11.00
CA ALA A 200 -2.05 -18.53 -11.07
C ALA A 200 -1.24 -18.19 -9.81
N PHE A 201 -1.44 -17.00 -9.26
CA PHE A 201 -0.70 -16.50 -8.10
C PHE A 201 -1.55 -15.50 -7.31
N HIS A 202 -1.24 -15.34 -6.02
CA HIS A 202 -1.82 -14.30 -5.18
C HIS A 202 -0.77 -13.69 -4.27
N ASP A 203 -0.92 -12.41 -3.95
CA ASP A 203 -0.20 -11.76 -2.88
C ASP A 203 -1.21 -10.99 -2.02
N LEU A 204 -1.53 -11.55 -0.87
CA LEU A 204 -2.67 -11.16 -0.04
C LEU A 204 -2.21 -10.87 1.38
N PHE A 205 -2.86 -9.92 2.01
CA PHE A 205 -2.58 -9.43 3.36
C PHE A 205 -3.87 -9.31 4.16
N VAL A 206 -3.72 -9.41 5.47
CA VAL A 206 -4.79 -9.18 6.43
C VAL A 206 -4.82 -7.71 6.81
N PHE A 207 -6.00 -7.12 6.91
CA PHE A 207 -6.16 -5.71 7.28
C PHE A 207 -7.31 -5.49 8.26
N ASP A 208 -7.19 -4.49 9.13
CA ASP A 208 -8.31 -4.05 9.99
C ASP A 208 -9.40 -3.37 9.13
N THR A 209 -10.63 -3.82 9.30
CA THR A 209 -11.79 -3.28 8.58
C THR A 209 -12.37 -2.03 9.24
N GLN A 210 -11.91 -1.68 10.46
CA GLN A 210 -12.34 -0.46 11.14
C GLN A 210 -11.94 0.79 10.34
N ARG A 211 -12.94 1.59 9.94
CA ARG A 211 -12.71 2.89 9.30
C ARG A 211 -11.97 3.83 10.26
N PRO A 212 -11.01 4.66 9.76
CA PRO A 212 -10.46 5.76 10.53
C PRO A 212 -11.54 6.69 11.10
N GLY A 213 -11.34 7.17 12.32
CA GLY A 213 -12.31 7.99 13.03
C GLY A 213 -11.70 9.15 13.79
N VAL A 214 -12.36 10.30 13.76
CA VAL A 214 -12.03 11.43 14.62
C VAL A 214 -12.58 11.17 16.03
N ILE A 215 -11.69 11.16 17.02
CA ILE A 215 -11.96 10.84 18.42
C ILE A 215 -11.47 11.95 19.36
N GLY A 216 -11.77 11.81 20.66
CA GLY A 216 -11.47 12.80 21.69
C GLY A 216 -12.69 13.64 22.04
N VAL A 217 -12.70 14.20 23.26
CA VAL A 217 -13.80 15.05 23.76
C VAL A 217 -14.05 16.23 22.81
N GLU A 218 -12.96 16.83 22.33
CA GLU A 218 -12.97 17.96 21.40
C GLU A 218 -12.78 17.54 19.93
N ARG A 219 -12.82 16.24 19.63
CA ARG A 219 -12.66 15.70 18.27
C ARG A 219 -11.36 16.14 17.58
N GLU A 220 -10.25 16.09 18.31
CA GLU A 220 -8.95 16.63 17.88
C GLU A 220 -7.95 15.55 17.41
N PHE A 221 -8.27 14.26 17.58
CA PHE A 221 -7.38 13.16 17.23
C PHE A 221 -7.97 12.29 16.11
N LEU A 222 -7.12 11.86 15.17
CA LEU A 222 -7.46 10.83 14.20
C LEU A 222 -6.95 9.47 14.68
N ALA A 223 -7.86 8.52 14.90
CA ALA A 223 -7.53 7.13 15.13
C ALA A 223 -7.63 6.35 13.81
N SER A 224 -6.53 5.74 13.38
CA SER A 224 -6.45 5.05 12.09
C SER A 224 -5.35 4.00 12.11
N GLY A 225 -5.60 2.87 11.44
CA GLY A 225 -4.52 1.99 11.01
C GLY A 225 -3.69 2.64 9.90
N ARG A 226 -2.46 2.15 9.70
CA ARG A 226 -1.58 2.52 8.58
C ARG A 226 -1.23 4.01 8.45
N LEU A 227 -1.40 4.82 9.51
CA LEU A 227 -0.92 6.21 9.48
C LEU A 227 0.57 6.26 9.19
N ASP A 228 1.31 5.30 9.77
CA ASP A 228 2.63 4.91 9.32
C ASP A 228 2.50 4.03 8.06
N ASN A 229 2.76 4.53 6.85
CA ASN A 229 3.13 5.91 6.50
C ASN A 229 2.18 6.57 5.49
N LEU A 230 0.93 6.10 5.43
CA LEU A 230 -0.07 6.66 4.52
C LEU A 230 -0.40 8.12 4.84
N ALA A 231 -0.15 8.59 6.07
CA ALA A 231 -0.29 10.00 6.40
C ALA A 231 0.71 10.88 5.62
N CYS A 232 1.99 10.49 5.54
CA CYS A 232 2.97 11.25 4.74
C CYS A 232 2.72 11.06 3.24
N THR A 233 2.40 9.84 2.81
CA THR A 233 2.07 9.54 1.40
C THR A 233 0.91 10.39 0.90
N HIS A 234 -0.15 10.51 1.69
CA HIS A 234 -1.32 11.34 1.38
C HIS A 234 -0.96 12.84 1.31
N ALA A 235 -0.20 13.35 2.28
CA ALA A 235 0.23 14.74 2.29
C ALA A 235 1.15 15.07 1.08
N ALA A 236 2.08 14.17 0.74
CA ALA A 236 2.98 14.32 -0.40
C ALA A 236 2.22 14.25 -1.74
N LEU A 237 1.26 13.32 -1.87
CA LEU A 237 0.38 13.22 -3.03
C LEU A 237 -0.44 14.50 -3.22
N THR A 238 -1.10 14.97 -2.15
CA THR A 238 -1.88 16.20 -2.14
C THR A 238 -1.04 17.40 -2.59
N ALA A 239 0.19 17.51 -2.08
CA ALA A 239 1.12 18.55 -2.51
C ALA A 239 1.47 18.41 -4.00
N MET A 240 1.76 17.20 -4.48
CA MET A 240 2.09 16.91 -5.88
C MET A 240 0.95 17.26 -6.85
N GLU A 241 -0.30 16.94 -6.48
CA GLU A 241 -1.50 17.29 -7.25
C GLU A 241 -1.59 18.82 -7.46
N SER A 242 -1.25 19.60 -6.44
CA SER A 242 -1.31 21.07 -6.44
C SER A 242 -0.16 21.79 -7.16
N VAL A 243 0.87 21.10 -7.65
CA VAL A 243 2.05 21.74 -8.27
C VAL A 243 1.67 22.40 -9.60
N GLU A 244 1.51 23.72 -9.63
CA GLU A 244 1.18 24.46 -10.87
C GLU A 244 2.42 24.73 -11.75
N SER A 245 3.57 25.00 -11.12
CA SER A 245 4.84 25.25 -11.80
C SER A 245 5.99 24.84 -10.89
N THR A 246 7.01 24.22 -11.48
CA THR A 246 8.27 23.88 -10.79
C THR A 246 9.34 24.95 -10.98
N GLY A 247 8.98 26.09 -11.58
CA GLY A 247 9.93 27.05 -12.12
C GLY A 247 10.69 26.43 -13.29
N ARG A 248 11.92 25.97 -13.03
CA ARG A 248 12.78 25.28 -14.00
C ARG A 248 13.53 24.06 -13.41
N ASP A 249 13.04 23.55 -12.28
CA ASP A 249 13.48 22.27 -11.67
C ASP A 249 12.45 21.16 -11.97
N VAL A 250 12.74 19.91 -11.60
CA VAL A 250 11.78 18.79 -11.66
C VAL A 250 11.29 18.47 -10.25
N ALA A 251 9.98 18.49 -10.02
CA ALA A 251 9.40 18.02 -8.77
C ALA A 251 9.10 16.52 -8.86
N VAL A 252 9.47 15.75 -7.83
CA VAL A 252 9.29 14.29 -7.80
C VAL A 252 8.66 13.88 -6.48
N PHE A 253 7.65 13.01 -6.57
CA PHE A 253 7.03 12.31 -5.46
C PHE A 253 7.34 10.82 -5.64
N ALA A 254 7.93 10.21 -4.63
CA ALA A 254 8.30 8.80 -4.63
C ALA A 254 7.68 8.10 -3.42
N ALA A 255 6.67 7.27 -3.68
CA ALA A 255 6.06 6.41 -2.68
C ALA A 255 6.56 4.98 -2.89
N PHE A 256 7.39 4.48 -1.99
CA PHE A 256 8.02 3.17 -2.10
C PHE A 256 7.17 2.06 -1.47
N ASP A 257 7.42 0.83 -1.89
CA ASP A 257 6.91 -0.37 -1.23
C ASP A 257 8.02 -0.97 -0.34
N HIS A 258 7.67 -1.93 0.52
CA HIS A 258 8.65 -2.73 1.27
C HIS A 258 9.58 -1.97 2.23
N GLU A 259 9.21 -0.80 2.75
CA GLU A 259 10.02 -0.10 3.75
C GLU A 259 10.16 -0.93 5.03
N GLU A 260 9.03 -1.51 5.48
CA GLU A 260 8.90 -2.23 6.75
C GLU A 260 9.72 -3.53 6.82
N VAL A 261 10.24 -3.97 5.68
CA VAL A 261 11.08 -5.17 5.52
C VAL A 261 12.49 -4.85 4.99
N GLY A 262 12.88 -3.57 4.96
CA GLY A 262 14.24 -3.14 4.66
C GLY A 262 14.49 -2.61 3.25
N SER A 263 13.44 -2.33 2.47
CA SER A 263 13.48 -1.62 1.16
C SER A 263 14.24 -2.28 0.01
N ALA A 264 14.95 -3.40 0.22
CA ALA A 264 15.80 -4.06 -0.77
C ALA A 264 15.00 -4.92 -1.76
N THR A 265 14.09 -4.30 -2.50
CA THR A 265 13.23 -4.94 -3.51
C THR A 265 13.13 -4.06 -4.77
N PRO A 266 12.69 -4.59 -5.93
CA PRO A 266 12.55 -3.79 -7.15
C PRO A 266 11.64 -2.55 -7.04
N SER A 267 10.70 -2.55 -6.09
CA SER A 267 9.75 -1.45 -5.80
C SER A 267 10.08 -0.69 -4.51
N GLY A 268 11.14 -1.07 -3.79
CA GLY A 268 11.54 -0.41 -2.55
C GLY A 268 12.55 0.70 -2.74
N ALA A 269 12.79 1.48 -1.69
CA ALA A 269 13.66 2.65 -1.71
C ALA A 269 15.15 2.32 -2.00
N ALA A 270 15.59 1.10 -1.65
CA ALA A 270 16.93 0.59 -1.99
C ALA A 270 16.94 -0.18 -3.33
N GLY A 271 15.81 -0.18 -4.03
CA GLY A 271 15.66 -0.74 -5.38
C GLY A 271 15.96 0.27 -6.49
N PRO A 272 15.87 -0.17 -7.75
CA PRO A 272 16.26 0.65 -8.89
C PRO A 272 15.16 1.66 -9.30
N ILE A 273 13.92 1.53 -8.84
CA ILE A 273 12.77 2.28 -9.37
C ILE A 273 12.97 3.81 -9.40
N LEU A 274 13.54 4.40 -8.34
CA LEU A 274 13.79 5.84 -8.32
C LEU A 274 14.92 6.18 -9.29
N GLN A 275 16.02 5.45 -9.25
CA GLN A 275 17.16 5.66 -10.15
C GLN A 275 16.73 5.57 -11.61
N ASP A 276 16.02 4.50 -11.98
CA ASP A 276 15.47 4.26 -13.31
C ASP A 276 14.63 5.45 -13.79
N ALA A 277 13.73 5.96 -12.94
CA ALA A 277 12.90 7.11 -13.27
C ALA A 277 13.72 8.39 -13.47
N LEU A 278 14.63 8.71 -12.55
CA LEU A 278 15.44 9.93 -12.60
C LEU A 278 16.38 9.95 -13.81
N GLU A 279 17.05 8.84 -14.10
CA GLU A 279 17.94 8.72 -15.25
C GLU A 279 17.17 8.86 -16.56
N ARG A 280 15.98 8.27 -16.66
CA ARG A 280 15.14 8.41 -17.84
C ARG A 280 14.59 9.81 -18.02
N ILE A 281 14.22 10.50 -16.93
CA ILE A 281 13.83 11.91 -17.00
C ILE A 281 15.01 12.76 -17.48
N ALA A 282 16.21 12.58 -16.92
CA ALA A 282 17.41 13.29 -17.34
C ALA A 282 17.74 13.05 -18.83
N ALA A 283 17.70 11.78 -19.26
CA ALA A 283 17.92 11.39 -20.65
C ALA A 283 16.90 12.03 -21.61
N GLY A 284 15.63 12.16 -21.19
CA GLY A 284 14.61 12.86 -21.97
C GLY A 284 14.88 14.35 -22.20
N TYR A 285 15.69 14.99 -21.35
CA TYR A 285 16.21 16.35 -21.55
C TYR A 285 17.57 16.40 -22.26
N GLY A 286 18.05 15.28 -22.80
CA GLY A 286 19.38 15.18 -23.39
C GLY A 286 20.52 15.33 -22.38
N ARG A 287 20.25 15.15 -21.08
CA ARG A 287 21.28 15.11 -20.04
C ARG A 287 21.73 13.67 -19.87
N CYS A 288 22.98 13.40 -20.21
CA CYS A 288 23.58 12.10 -19.97
C CYS A 288 24.08 12.05 -18.52
N THR A 289 23.80 10.95 -17.83
CA THR A 289 24.58 10.55 -16.66
C THR A 289 25.88 9.96 -17.18
N ASP A 290 26.92 10.76 -17.34
CA ASP A 290 28.26 10.22 -17.57
C ASP A 290 28.57 9.27 -16.41
N HIS A 291 28.56 7.96 -16.68
CA HIS A 291 29.10 6.96 -15.78
C HIS A 291 30.64 6.98 -15.90
N GLY A 292 31.23 8.16 -15.71
CA GLY A 292 32.65 8.44 -15.81
C GLY A 292 33.17 8.93 -14.47
N ASP A 293 33.53 7.96 -13.61
CA ASP A 293 34.72 7.89 -12.76
C ASP A 293 34.52 6.87 -11.62
#